data_AF-A0A2E1P820-F1
#
_entry.id   AF-A0A2E1P820-F1
#
_cell.length_a   1.000
_cell.length_b   1.000
_cell.length_c   1.000
_cell.angle_alpha   90.00
_cell.angle_beta   90.00
_cell.angle_gamma   90.00
#
_symmetry.space_group_name_H-M   'P 1'
#
loop_
_entity.id
_entity.type
_entity.pdbx_description
1 polymer ?
#
loop_
_entity_poly.entity_id
_entity_poly.type
_entity_poly.pdbx_seq_one_letter_code
_entity_poly.pdbx_strand_id
1 'polypeptide(L)'
;MKKINIAREDTIKPNIYQVFFDENSKSKLSKYFISYENTNPINQKEFEYGVMRHLYRQNDWANSTHLSVLSWKFEEKTKGNPEKLQKYLTKKPVYDIYIVNPYEGYYRIPFIYSKFDNMWDHGEYFHPGMKKIASELFDIAGLDPKILNKSHPKDLICYCNYWIANRKFWDLYMSYSERLYSAVYKSPDSFKEKLFFYDADVSYDRGGFFAYIFERLFTSILVEFYQSFKIKNIKLRSLR
;
A
#
# COMPACT_ATOMS: atom_id res chain seq x y z
N MET A 1 -26.51 31.20 -5.25
CA MET A 1 -25.66 29.98 -5.20
C MET A 1 -24.81 29.90 -6.45
N LYS A 2 -23.49 30.14 -6.34
CA LYS A 2 -22.57 29.95 -7.47
C LYS A 2 -22.41 28.44 -7.73
N LYS A 3 -22.82 27.97 -8.90
CA LYS A 3 -22.51 26.62 -9.38
C LYS A 3 -20.99 26.55 -9.56
N ILE A 4 -20.31 25.81 -8.69
CA ILE A 4 -18.92 25.43 -8.89
C ILE A 4 -18.94 24.40 -10.02
N ASN A 5 -18.53 24.85 -11.20
CA ASN A 5 -18.36 23.98 -12.35
C ASN A 5 -17.06 23.21 -12.12
N ILE A 6 -17.15 22.03 -11.49
CA ILE A 6 -16.01 21.12 -11.40
C ILE A 6 -15.84 20.55 -12.81
N ALA A 7 -15.01 21.21 -13.62
CA ALA A 7 -14.50 20.61 -14.83
C ALA A 7 -13.88 19.27 -14.43
N ARG A 8 -14.40 18.17 -14.98
CA ARG A 8 -13.74 16.87 -14.84
C ARG A 8 -12.38 17.01 -15.51
N GLU A 9 -11.32 17.13 -14.73
CA GLU A 9 -9.96 17.13 -15.27
C GLU A 9 -9.78 15.86 -16.10
N ASP A 10 -9.62 16.05 -17.41
CA ASP A 10 -9.54 14.95 -18.36
C ASP A 10 -8.17 14.25 -18.35
N THR A 11 -7.23 14.74 -17.56
CA THR A 11 -5.90 14.18 -17.39
C THR A 11 -5.64 13.97 -15.90
N ILE A 12 -4.96 12.88 -15.56
CA ILE A 12 -4.53 12.70 -14.16
C ILE A 12 -3.25 13.47 -13.90
N LYS A 13 -3.24 14.13 -12.76
CA LYS A 13 -2.07 14.75 -12.13
C LYS A 13 -1.78 13.97 -10.85
N PRO A 14 -0.98 12.88 -10.91
CA PRO A 14 -0.67 12.08 -9.74
C PRO A 14 0.48 12.67 -8.93
N ASN A 15 0.34 12.73 -7.61
CA ASN A 15 1.49 12.88 -6.72
C ASN A 15 2.01 11.49 -6.35
N ILE A 16 3.18 11.14 -6.89
CA ILE A 16 3.85 9.87 -6.61
C ILE A 16 5.06 10.19 -5.76
N TYR A 17 4.98 9.87 -4.47
CA TYR A 17 6.08 10.02 -3.55
C TYR A 17 6.92 8.75 -3.53
N GLN A 18 8.24 8.88 -3.45
CA GLN A 18 9.16 7.77 -3.26
C GLN A 18 9.99 7.98 -2.00
N VAL A 19 9.81 7.08 -1.03
CA VAL A 19 10.31 7.21 0.35
C VAL A 19 11.73 6.70 0.47
N PHE A 20 12.60 7.46 1.15
CA PHE A 20 13.94 7.04 1.55
C PHE A 20 14.17 7.22 3.06
N PHE A 21 15.12 6.45 3.61
CA PHE A 21 15.40 6.37 5.05
C PHE A 21 16.87 6.71 5.38
N ASP A 22 17.75 6.72 4.38
CA ASP A 22 19.18 6.97 4.48
C ASP A 22 19.74 7.41 3.11
N GLU A 23 21.02 7.78 3.04
CA GLU A 23 21.66 8.22 1.79
C GLU A 23 21.73 7.10 0.73
N ASN A 24 21.80 5.83 1.15
CA ASN A 24 21.82 4.69 0.23
C ASN A 24 20.47 4.51 -0.48
N SER A 25 19.36 4.57 0.26
CA SER A 25 18.00 4.52 -0.29
C SER A 25 17.67 5.77 -1.10
N LYS A 26 18.18 6.94 -0.70
CA LYS A 26 18.05 8.20 -1.45
C LYS A 26 18.71 8.15 -2.83
N SER A 27 19.90 7.53 -2.93
CA SER A 27 20.61 7.41 -4.21
C SER A 27 19.90 6.52 -5.25
N LYS A 28 18.86 5.78 -4.83
CA LYS A 28 18.08 4.85 -5.66
C LYS A 28 16.72 5.41 -6.09
N LEU A 29 16.43 6.65 -5.73
CA LEU A 29 15.16 7.28 -6.08
C LEU A 29 15.10 7.67 -7.55
N SER A 30 13.90 7.61 -8.10
CA SER A 30 13.63 8.07 -9.44
C SER A 30 13.52 9.58 -9.50
N LYS A 31 14.19 10.20 -10.46
CA LYS A 31 13.99 11.63 -10.77
C LYS A 31 12.58 11.97 -11.28
N TYR A 32 11.77 10.95 -11.62
CA TYR A 32 10.41 11.12 -12.14
C TYR A 32 9.33 11.11 -11.05
N PHE A 33 9.71 10.86 -9.80
CA PHE A 33 8.82 10.86 -8.63
C PHE A 33 9.27 11.93 -7.62
N ILE A 34 8.39 12.25 -6.68
CA ILE A 34 8.66 13.21 -5.61
C ILE A 34 9.43 12.48 -4.51
N SER A 35 10.68 12.87 -4.25
CA SER A 35 11.45 12.31 -3.13
C SER A 35 10.80 12.68 -1.80
N TYR A 36 10.62 11.70 -0.91
CA TYR A 36 10.10 11.91 0.44
C TYR A 36 11.10 11.40 1.48
N GLU A 37 11.58 12.30 2.34
CA GLU A 37 12.51 11.99 3.40
C GLU A 37 11.80 11.41 4.63
N ASN A 38 12.18 10.20 5.03
CA ASN A 38 11.66 9.53 6.23
C ASN A 38 12.79 9.09 7.16
N THR A 39 13.81 9.94 7.31
CA THR A 39 15.01 9.72 8.15
C THR A 39 14.74 9.90 9.64
N ASN A 40 13.73 10.71 10.01
CA ASN A 40 13.35 10.97 11.41
C ASN A 40 11.83 10.86 11.65
N PRO A 41 11.21 9.67 11.46
CA PRO A 41 9.79 9.48 11.71
C PRO A 41 9.49 9.46 13.22
N ILE A 42 8.25 9.81 13.58
CA ILE A 42 7.75 9.68 14.97
C ILE A 42 7.88 8.22 15.45
N ASN A 43 7.60 7.25 14.58
CA ASN A 43 7.80 5.84 14.85
C ASN A 43 8.46 5.16 13.63
N GLN A 44 9.71 4.73 13.78
CA GLN A 44 10.50 4.11 12.72
C GLN A 44 9.93 2.77 12.24
N LYS A 45 9.12 2.09 13.05
CA LYS A 45 8.53 0.78 12.74
C LYS A 45 7.25 0.89 11.91
N GLU A 46 6.79 2.10 11.61
CA GLU A 46 5.63 2.33 10.73
C GLU A 46 5.98 2.38 9.24
N PHE A 47 7.28 2.52 8.91
CA PHE A 47 7.82 2.52 7.54
C PHE A 47 7.00 3.41 6.58
N GLU A 48 6.68 2.92 5.37
CA GLU A 48 5.91 3.67 4.37
C GLU A 48 4.46 3.93 4.79
N TYR A 49 3.86 3.12 5.68
CA TYR A 49 2.51 3.40 6.15
C TYR A 49 2.44 4.68 6.98
N GLY A 50 3.44 4.95 7.83
CA GLY A 50 3.54 6.23 8.54
C GLY A 50 3.56 7.43 7.59
N VAL A 51 4.26 7.31 6.45
CA VAL A 51 4.30 8.33 5.39
C VAL A 51 2.93 8.49 4.70
N MET A 52 2.26 7.38 4.36
CA MET A 52 0.91 7.41 3.79
C MET A 52 -0.06 8.19 4.68
N ARG A 53 -0.04 7.91 5.99
CA ARG A 53 -0.89 8.61 6.96
C ARG A 53 -0.57 10.10 7.04
N HIS A 54 0.71 10.45 7.10
CA HIS A 54 1.15 11.84 7.18
C HIS A 54 0.66 12.64 5.97
N LEU A 55 0.99 12.20 4.75
CA LEU A 55 0.63 12.87 3.50
C LEU A 55 -0.90 13.00 3.33
N TYR A 56 -1.65 11.96 3.71
CA TYR A 56 -3.11 12.03 3.64
C TYR A 56 -3.68 13.05 4.63
N ARG A 57 -3.20 13.08 5.88
CA ARG A 57 -3.69 13.98 6.92
C ARG A 57 -3.33 15.45 6.68
N GLN A 58 -2.13 15.72 6.16
CA GLN A 58 -1.72 17.08 5.79
C GLN A 58 -2.45 17.57 4.52
N ASN A 59 -3.07 16.66 3.76
CA ASN A 59 -3.74 16.96 2.51
C ASN A 59 -2.80 17.63 1.49
N ASP A 60 -1.51 17.27 1.51
CA ASP A 60 -0.43 17.81 0.64
C ASP A 60 -0.64 17.53 -0.86
N TRP A 61 -1.69 16.79 -1.18
CA TRP A 61 -2.07 16.35 -2.51
C TRP A 61 -3.45 16.86 -2.93
N ALA A 62 -3.98 17.90 -2.26
CA ALA A 62 -5.30 18.48 -2.54
C ALA A 62 -5.50 18.91 -4.00
N ASN A 63 -4.41 19.31 -4.67
CA ASN A 63 -4.39 19.75 -6.07
C ASN A 63 -4.02 18.61 -7.05
N SER A 64 -4.05 17.37 -6.58
CA SER A 64 -3.67 16.19 -7.33
C SER A 64 -4.84 15.22 -7.41
N THR A 65 -5.01 14.62 -8.58
CA THR A 65 -6.11 13.67 -8.83
C THR A 65 -5.88 12.32 -8.13
N HIS A 66 -4.61 11.97 -7.91
CA HIS A 66 -4.17 10.69 -7.38
C HIS A 66 -2.98 10.87 -6.44
N LEU A 67 -2.84 9.95 -5.49
CA LEU A 67 -1.74 9.85 -4.55
C LEU A 67 -1.16 8.42 -4.57
N SER A 68 0.16 8.34 -4.42
CA SER A 68 0.92 7.09 -4.26
C SER A 68 2.11 7.32 -3.33
N VAL A 69 2.43 6.33 -2.51
CA VAL A 69 3.63 6.31 -1.66
C VAL A 69 4.40 5.03 -1.96
N LEU A 70 5.50 5.15 -2.69
CA LEU A 70 6.32 4.06 -3.18
C LEU A 70 7.59 3.90 -2.34
N SER A 71 8.06 2.67 -2.19
CA SER A 71 9.36 2.38 -1.56
C SER A 71 10.51 2.81 -2.48
N TRP A 72 11.67 3.18 -1.91
CA TRP A 72 12.91 3.39 -2.69
C TRP A 72 13.29 2.17 -3.55
N LYS A 73 12.86 0.96 -3.17
CA LYS A 73 13.06 -0.28 -3.95
C LYS A 73 12.18 -0.41 -5.21
N PHE A 74 11.36 0.60 -5.54
CA PHE A 74 10.36 0.50 -6.62
C PHE A 74 10.96 0.06 -7.96
N GLU A 75 12.00 0.73 -8.44
CA GLU A 75 12.63 0.40 -9.73
C GLU A 75 13.31 -0.97 -9.67
N GLU A 76 13.98 -1.30 -8.57
CA GLU A 76 14.63 -2.60 -8.34
C GLU A 76 13.64 -3.76 -8.43
N LYS A 77 12.52 -3.66 -7.69
CA LYS A 77 11.50 -4.72 -7.63
C LYS A 77 10.71 -4.82 -8.93
N THR A 78 10.28 -3.68 -9.49
CA THR A 78 9.48 -3.68 -10.71
C THR A 78 10.32 -3.96 -11.96
N LYS A 79 11.63 -3.67 -11.94
CA LYS A 79 12.51 -3.55 -13.13
C LYS A 79 11.87 -2.71 -14.24
N GLY A 80 11.02 -1.77 -13.83
CA GLY A 80 10.21 -0.93 -14.70
C GLY A 80 10.82 0.46 -14.86
N ASN A 81 10.32 1.23 -15.82
CA ASN A 81 10.75 2.61 -16.04
C ASN A 81 9.71 3.60 -15.48
N PRO A 82 10.04 4.38 -14.43
CA PRO A 82 9.18 5.40 -13.84
C PRO A 82 8.67 6.47 -14.81
N GLU A 83 9.48 6.88 -15.79
CA GLU A 83 9.06 7.83 -16.83
C GLU A 83 7.91 7.25 -17.65
N LYS A 84 7.99 5.97 -18.01
CA LYS A 84 6.93 5.29 -18.75
C LYS A 84 5.66 5.18 -17.92
N LEU A 85 5.78 4.97 -16.59
CA LEU A 85 4.63 4.99 -15.69
C LEU A 85 3.97 6.37 -15.69
N GLN A 86 4.73 7.45 -15.49
CA GLN A 86 4.20 8.82 -15.53
C GLN A 86 3.48 9.12 -16.85
N LYS A 87 4.11 8.77 -17.99
CA LYS A 87 3.51 8.93 -19.33
C LYS A 87 2.27 8.06 -19.54
N TYR A 88 2.21 6.88 -18.91
CA TYR A 88 1.05 6.00 -19.03
C TYR A 88 -0.13 6.52 -18.23
N LEU A 89 0.14 7.00 -17.02
CA LEU A 89 -0.86 7.54 -16.11
C LEU A 89 -1.63 8.69 -16.78
N THR A 90 -0.95 9.61 -17.47
CA THR A 90 -1.63 10.74 -18.14
C THR A 90 -2.51 10.37 -19.34
N LYS A 91 -2.56 9.10 -19.77
CA LYS A 91 -3.37 8.63 -20.91
C LYS A 91 -4.79 8.24 -20.48
N LYS A 92 -5.73 8.35 -21.42
CA LYS A 92 -7.09 7.81 -21.29
C LYS A 92 -7.13 6.28 -21.57
N PRO A 93 -8.08 5.55 -20.99
CA PRO A 93 -9.02 5.99 -19.96
C PRO A 93 -8.34 6.15 -18.59
N VAL A 94 -8.91 7.03 -17.76
CA VAL A 94 -8.50 7.22 -16.36
C VAL A 94 -9.19 6.16 -15.49
N TYR A 95 -8.43 5.56 -14.57
CA TYR A 95 -8.89 4.57 -13.60
C TYR A 95 -8.86 5.19 -12.21
N ASP A 96 -9.67 4.66 -11.29
CA ASP A 96 -9.66 5.10 -9.89
C ASP A 96 -8.42 4.58 -9.15
N ILE A 97 -7.93 3.40 -9.57
CA ILE A 97 -6.84 2.67 -8.93
C ILE A 97 -5.95 2.04 -10.00
N TYR A 98 -4.65 2.26 -9.88
CA TYR A 98 -3.62 1.61 -10.67
C TYR A 98 -2.75 0.74 -9.75
N ILE A 99 -2.63 -0.53 -10.07
CA ILE A 99 -1.80 -1.50 -9.34
C ILE A 99 -0.54 -1.74 -10.15
N VAL A 100 0.64 -1.64 -9.54
CA VAL A 100 1.94 -1.92 -10.16
C VAL A 100 2.60 -3.07 -9.40
N ASN A 101 1.99 -4.25 -9.47
CA ASN A 101 2.47 -5.42 -8.74
C ASN A 101 3.82 -5.89 -9.33
N PRO A 102 4.94 -5.81 -8.59
CA PRO A 102 6.27 -6.08 -9.14
C PRO A 102 6.52 -7.57 -9.44
N TYR A 103 5.65 -8.44 -8.94
CA TYR A 103 5.84 -9.88 -9.03
C TYR A 103 5.23 -10.49 -10.30
N GLU A 104 4.47 -9.73 -11.11
CA GLU A 104 3.93 -10.26 -12.37
C GLU A 104 5.04 -10.75 -13.30
N GLY A 105 5.14 -12.07 -13.48
CA GLY A 105 6.15 -12.75 -14.31
C GLY A 105 7.34 -13.35 -13.55
N TYR A 106 7.39 -13.29 -12.21
CA TYR A 106 8.39 -14.05 -11.44
C TYR A 106 7.99 -15.54 -11.31
N TYR A 107 8.94 -16.46 -11.50
CA TYR A 107 8.74 -17.91 -11.36
C TYR A 107 8.19 -18.37 -9.99
N ARG A 108 8.21 -17.51 -8.96
CA ARG A 108 7.61 -17.77 -7.64
C ARG A 108 6.10 -17.49 -7.58
N ILE A 109 5.55 -16.73 -8.52
CA ILE A 109 4.12 -16.39 -8.55
C ILE A 109 3.20 -17.61 -8.74
N PRO A 110 3.51 -18.56 -9.66
CA PRO A 110 2.69 -19.76 -9.82
C PRO A 110 2.58 -20.55 -8.51
N PHE A 111 3.66 -20.64 -7.72
CA PHE A 111 3.66 -21.29 -6.41
C PHE A 111 2.80 -20.55 -5.38
N ILE A 112 2.91 -19.21 -5.32
CA ILE A 112 2.13 -18.42 -4.36
C ILE A 112 0.64 -18.49 -4.68
N TYR A 113 0.27 -18.33 -5.96
CA TYR A 113 -1.12 -18.37 -6.41
C TYR A 113 -1.73 -19.77 -6.49
N SER A 114 -0.92 -20.84 -6.42
CA SER A 114 -1.43 -22.21 -6.38
C SER A 114 -1.57 -22.76 -4.96
N LYS A 115 -0.92 -22.13 -3.97
CA LYS A 115 -0.90 -22.61 -2.58
C LYS A 115 -1.74 -21.81 -1.61
N PHE A 116 -2.04 -20.55 -1.91
CA PHE A 116 -2.73 -19.66 -0.97
C PHE A 116 -3.91 -18.97 -1.63
N ASP A 117 -5.07 -19.02 -0.96
CA ASP A 117 -6.30 -18.39 -1.45
C ASP A 117 -6.27 -16.85 -1.30
N ASN A 118 -5.45 -16.34 -0.40
CA ASN A 118 -5.29 -14.91 -0.13
C ASN A 118 -3.91 -14.56 0.47
N MET A 119 -3.63 -13.26 0.61
CA MET A 119 -2.35 -12.76 1.13
C MET A 119 -2.17 -12.93 2.64
N TRP A 120 -3.26 -13.17 3.39
CA TRP A 120 -3.21 -13.44 4.81
C TRP A 120 -2.71 -14.86 5.07
N ASP A 121 -3.18 -15.86 4.31
CA ASP A 121 -2.69 -17.24 4.40
C ASP A 121 -1.24 -17.36 3.95
N HIS A 122 -0.87 -16.65 2.88
CA HIS A 122 0.53 -16.50 2.48
C HIS A 122 1.37 -15.88 3.59
N GLY A 123 0.86 -14.81 4.23
CA GLY A 123 1.55 -14.16 5.34
C GLY A 123 1.68 -15.06 6.58
N GLU A 124 0.65 -15.82 6.94
CA GLU A 124 0.68 -16.75 8.07
C GLU A 124 1.72 -17.86 7.85
N TYR A 125 1.85 -18.34 6.61
CA TYR A 125 2.85 -19.36 6.28
C TYR A 125 4.29 -18.86 6.48
N PHE A 126 4.59 -17.61 6.11
CA PHE A 126 5.93 -17.03 6.25
C PHE A 126 6.17 -16.33 7.59
N HIS A 127 5.09 -15.92 8.28
CA HIS A 127 5.11 -15.20 9.54
C HIS A 127 4.04 -15.77 10.48
N PRO A 128 4.28 -16.97 11.09
CA PRO A 128 3.30 -17.63 11.93
C PRO A 128 2.80 -16.75 13.09
N GLY A 129 1.49 -16.78 13.33
CA GLY A 129 0.81 -15.97 14.33
C GLY A 129 0.30 -14.61 13.83
N MET A 130 0.66 -14.19 12.61
CA MET A 130 0.23 -12.90 12.06
C MET A 130 -1.29 -12.81 11.92
N LYS A 131 -1.98 -13.85 11.42
CA LYS A 131 -3.45 -13.83 11.28
C LYS A 131 -4.15 -13.72 12.63
N LYS A 132 -3.61 -14.35 13.67
CA LYS A 132 -4.14 -14.24 15.03
C LYS A 132 -4.03 -12.80 15.53
N ILE A 133 -2.84 -12.19 15.43
CA ILE A 133 -2.62 -10.79 15.83
C ILE A 133 -3.46 -9.82 15.00
N ALA A 134 -3.60 -10.07 13.70
CA ALA A 134 -4.47 -9.28 12.83
C ALA A 134 -5.94 -9.39 13.26
N SER A 135 -6.44 -10.59 13.53
CA SER A 135 -7.82 -10.80 14.00
C SER A 135 -8.08 -10.05 15.31
N GLU A 136 -7.19 -10.19 16.30
CA GLU A 136 -7.29 -9.47 17.57
C GLU A 136 -7.29 -7.95 17.35
N LEU A 137 -6.46 -7.43 16.44
CA LEU A 137 -6.42 -6.01 16.11
C LEU A 137 -7.72 -5.53 15.43
N PHE A 138 -8.30 -6.36 14.55
CA PHE A 138 -9.59 -6.07 13.91
C PHE A 138 -10.72 -5.99 14.95
N ASP A 139 -10.75 -6.91 15.90
CA ASP A 139 -11.73 -6.92 16.99
C ASP A 139 -11.62 -5.65 17.84
N ILE A 140 -10.40 -5.25 18.24
CA ILE A 140 -10.15 -4.01 19.00
C ILE A 140 -10.58 -2.76 18.19
N ALA A 141 -10.42 -2.80 16.87
CA ALA A 141 -10.84 -1.72 15.97
C ALA A 141 -12.37 -1.72 15.69
N GLY A 142 -13.11 -2.72 16.17
CA GLY A 142 -14.53 -2.92 15.89
C GLY A 142 -14.80 -3.25 14.41
N LEU A 143 -13.85 -3.90 13.74
CA LEU A 143 -13.93 -4.31 12.34
C LEU A 143 -14.17 -5.81 12.25
N ASP A 144 -14.89 -6.27 11.22
CA ASP A 144 -15.13 -7.70 11.01
C ASP A 144 -13.85 -8.41 10.52
N PRO A 145 -13.26 -9.36 11.27
CA PRO A 145 -12.07 -10.08 10.87
C PRO A 145 -12.31 -11.06 9.70
N LYS A 146 -13.56 -11.27 9.24
CA LYS A 146 -13.85 -12.10 8.05
C LYS A 146 -13.12 -11.65 6.79
N ILE A 147 -12.77 -10.37 6.68
CA ILE A 147 -11.97 -9.87 5.55
C ILE A 147 -10.62 -10.59 5.43
N LEU A 148 -10.07 -11.09 6.55
CA LEU A 148 -8.80 -11.82 6.59
C LEU A 148 -8.86 -13.20 5.92
N ASN A 149 -10.07 -13.71 5.65
CA ASN A 149 -10.31 -15.03 5.07
C ASN A 149 -10.91 -14.97 3.66
N LYS A 150 -11.10 -13.77 3.09
CA LYS A 150 -11.64 -13.63 1.73
C LYS A 150 -10.58 -14.03 0.71
N SER A 151 -10.99 -14.79 -0.31
CA SER A 151 -10.11 -15.11 -1.44
C SER A 151 -9.74 -13.83 -2.20
N HIS A 152 -8.48 -13.72 -2.62
CA HIS A 152 -7.98 -12.55 -3.35
C HIS A 152 -7.79 -12.90 -4.83
N PRO A 153 -8.56 -12.30 -5.75
CA PRO A 153 -8.35 -12.44 -7.19
C PRO A 153 -6.96 -11.95 -7.61
N LYS A 154 -6.30 -12.70 -8.50
CA LYS A 154 -4.90 -12.46 -8.90
C LYS A 154 -4.67 -11.06 -9.49
N ASP A 155 -5.67 -10.51 -10.15
CA ASP A 155 -5.67 -9.20 -10.78
C ASP A 155 -5.88 -8.04 -9.80
N LEU A 156 -6.33 -8.32 -8.57
CA LEU A 156 -6.52 -7.33 -7.50
C LEU A 156 -5.41 -7.36 -6.43
N ILE A 157 -4.53 -8.37 -6.48
CA ILE A 157 -3.46 -8.53 -5.50
C ILE A 157 -2.36 -7.48 -5.72
N CYS A 158 -2.01 -6.77 -4.65
CA CYS A 158 -0.77 -6.01 -4.53
C CYS A 158 -0.03 -6.42 -3.25
N TYR A 159 1.18 -6.95 -3.40
CA TYR A 159 2.03 -7.43 -2.30
C TYR A 159 2.86 -6.33 -1.63
N CYS A 160 2.72 -5.09 -2.06
CA CYS A 160 3.51 -3.98 -1.54
C CYS A 160 2.78 -2.66 -1.76
N ASN A 161 3.39 -1.56 -1.35
CA ASN A 161 2.85 -0.21 -1.50
C ASN A 161 2.88 0.34 -2.95
N TYR A 162 2.82 -0.52 -3.97
CA TYR A 162 2.97 -0.11 -5.38
C TYR A 162 1.61 0.04 -6.04
N TRP A 163 0.86 1.02 -5.57
CA TRP A 163 -0.47 1.35 -6.06
C TRP A 163 -0.66 2.87 -6.05
N ILE A 164 -1.41 3.36 -7.03
CA ILE A 164 -1.75 4.76 -7.21
C ILE A 164 -3.26 4.85 -7.22
N ALA A 165 -3.84 5.70 -6.38
CA ALA A 165 -5.29 5.76 -6.25
C ALA A 165 -5.79 7.19 -6.10
N ASN A 166 -7.05 7.41 -6.50
CA ASN A 166 -7.71 8.69 -6.36
C ASN A 166 -8.23 8.94 -4.93
N ARG A 167 -8.79 10.13 -4.73
CA ARG A 167 -9.40 10.55 -3.46
C ARG A 167 -10.44 9.59 -2.92
N LYS A 168 -11.33 9.08 -3.78
CA LYS A 168 -12.40 8.18 -3.37
C LYS A 168 -11.84 6.91 -2.71
N PHE A 169 -10.81 6.30 -3.29
CA PHE A 169 -10.22 5.11 -2.70
C PHE A 169 -9.35 5.43 -1.48
N TRP A 170 -8.59 6.52 -1.48
CA TRP A 170 -7.82 6.93 -0.30
C TRP A 170 -8.69 7.22 0.91
N ASP A 171 -9.85 7.88 0.74
CA ASP A 171 -10.80 8.11 1.82
C ASP A 171 -11.33 6.79 2.40
N LEU A 172 -11.65 5.82 1.53
CA LEU A 172 -12.05 4.48 1.94
C LEU A 172 -10.91 3.76 2.69
N TYR A 173 -9.71 3.70 2.10
CA TYR A 173 -8.54 3.04 2.68
C TYR A 173 -8.24 3.61 4.07
N MET A 174 -8.20 4.94 4.19
CA MET A 174 -7.89 5.62 5.45
C MET A 174 -8.99 5.44 6.49
N SER A 175 -10.27 5.39 6.09
CA SER A 175 -11.36 5.12 7.04
C SER A 175 -11.23 3.76 7.75
N TYR A 176 -10.63 2.76 7.09
CA TYR A 176 -10.34 1.45 7.68
C TYR A 176 -9.02 1.45 8.42
N SER A 177 -7.95 1.89 7.76
CA SER A 177 -6.59 1.80 8.30
C SER A 177 -6.38 2.70 9.53
N GLU A 178 -7.05 3.84 9.61
CA GLU A 178 -7.01 4.72 10.80
C GLU A 178 -7.68 4.09 12.03
N ARG A 179 -8.72 3.26 11.84
CA ARG A 179 -9.36 2.53 12.96
C ARG A 179 -8.42 1.48 13.52
N LEU A 180 -7.76 0.72 12.64
CA LEU A 180 -6.73 -0.24 13.03
C LEU A 180 -5.54 0.46 13.68
N TYR A 181 -5.10 1.59 13.13
CA TYR A 181 -4.03 2.39 13.73
C TYR A 181 -4.40 2.87 15.13
N SER A 182 -5.61 3.42 15.32
CA SER A 182 -6.08 3.81 16.64
C SER A 182 -6.14 2.62 17.60
N ALA A 183 -6.53 1.44 17.12
CA ALA A 183 -6.54 0.22 17.91
C ALA A 183 -5.12 -0.17 18.37
N VAL A 184 -4.10 -0.10 17.51
CA VAL A 184 -2.70 -0.36 17.88
C VAL A 184 -2.28 0.42 19.11
N TYR A 185 -2.57 1.73 19.14
CA TYR A 185 -2.14 2.62 20.23
C TYR A 185 -3.03 2.55 21.48
N LYS A 186 -4.23 1.97 21.37
CA LYS A 186 -5.11 1.65 22.51
C LYS A 186 -4.81 0.29 23.13
N SER A 187 -4.13 -0.59 22.40
CA SER A 187 -3.78 -1.92 22.88
C SER A 187 -2.74 -1.87 24.01
N PRO A 188 -2.73 -2.89 24.89
CA PRO A 188 -1.69 -3.04 25.92
C PRO A 188 -0.28 -3.09 25.33
N ASP A 189 0.72 -2.73 26.13
CA ASP A 189 2.14 -2.71 25.71
C ASP A 189 2.62 -4.08 25.20
N SER A 190 2.19 -5.17 25.83
CA SER A 190 2.50 -6.53 25.39
C SER A 190 1.96 -6.87 23.99
N PHE A 191 0.88 -6.22 23.55
CA PHE A 191 0.35 -6.37 22.20
C PHE A 191 1.12 -5.49 21.20
N LYS A 192 1.42 -4.25 21.58
CA LYS A 192 2.27 -3.34 20.78
C LYS A 192 3.67 -3.92 20.56
N GLU A 193 4.21 -4.63 21.54
CA GLU A 193 5.49 -5.33 21.42
C GLU A 193 5.48 -6.34 20.27
N LYS A 194 4.40 -7.14 20.15
CA LYS A 194 4.23 -8.07 19.03
C LYS A 194 4.13 -7.37 17.68
N LEU A 195 3.47 -6.21 17.66
CA LEU A 195 3.30 -5.43 16.43
C LEU A 195 4.60 -4.77 15.95
N PHE A 196 5.46 -4.30 16.85
CA PHE A 196 6.61 -3.48 16.45
C PHE A 196 7.96 -4.19 16.58
N PHE A 197 8.09 -5.17 17.48
CA PHE A 197 9.38 -5.71 17.91
C PHE A 197 9.48 -7.24 17.89
N TYR A 198 8.43 -7.95 17.47
CA TYR A 198 8.51 -9.39 17.25
C TYR A 198 9.43 -9.73 16.07
N ASP A 199 10.23 -10.78 16.15
CA ASP A 199 11.08 -11.27 15.07
C ASP A 199 10.26 -11.96 13.97
N ALA A 200 9.40 -11.20 13.29
CA ALA A 200 8.63 -11.72 12.15
C ALA A 200 9.52 -11.93 10.92
N ASP A 201 10.72 -11.33 10.87
CA ASP A 201 11.69 -11.49 9.78
C ASP A 201 13.13 -11.37 10.30
N VAL A 202 13.95 -12.40 10.06
CA VAL A 202 15.38 -12.44 10.41
C VAL A 202 16.25 -11.56 9.50
N SER A 203 15.74 -11.11 8.36
CA SER A 203 16.46 -10.28 7.37
C SER A 203 16.31 -8.78 7.57
N TYR A 204 15.34 -8.35 8.39
CA TYR A 204 15.12 -6.97 8.80
C TYR A 204 15.20 -6.92 10.31
N ASP A 205 16.23 -6.28 10.86
CA ASP A 205 16.45 -6.04 12.30
C ASP A 205 15.12 -5.83 13.07
N ARG A 206 14.56 -6.93 13.59
CA ARG A 206 13.40 -7.00 14.49
C ARG A 206 12.19 -6.21 13.98
N GLY A 207 11.70 -6.54 12.78
CA GLY A 207 10.45 -5.99 12.25
C GLY A 207 9.23 -6.76 12.77
N GLY A 208 8.38 -6.12 13.59
CA GLY A 208 7.14 -6.74 14.06
C GLY A 208 6.02 -6.84 13.00
N PHE A 209 4.86 -7.37 13.39
CA PHE A 209 3.74 -7.61 12.48
C PHE A 209 3.09 -6.36 11.87
N PHE A 210 3.38 -5.15 12.37
CA PHE A 210 2.74 -3.91 11.94
C PHE A 210 2.83 -3.70 10.43
N ALA A 211 4.05 -3.67 9.86
CA ALA A 211 4.23 -3.42 8.44
C ALA A 211 3.51 -4.48 7.58
N TYR A 212 3.60 -5.75 7.98
CA TYR A 212 2.98 -6.86 7.27
C TYR A 212 1.45 -6.80 7.28
N ILE A 213 0.84 -6.44 8.42
CA ILE A 213 -0.60 -6.26 8.55
C ILE A 213 -1.06 -5.09 7.68
N PHE A 214 -0.42 -3.92 7.81
CA PHE A 214 -0.86 -2.70 7.12
C PHE A 214 -0.65 -2.75 5.60
N GLU A 215 0.39 -3.44 5.12
CA GLU A 215 0.60 -3.71 3.69
C GLU A 215 -0.56 -4.51 3.07
N ARG A 216 -1.10 -5.49 3.82
CA ARG A 216 -2.19 -6.37 3.36
C ARG A 216 -3.55 -5.68 3.33
N LEU A 217 -3.71 -4.55 4.01
CA LEU A 217 -4.97 -3.81 4.04
C LEU A 217 -5.39 -3.30 2.67
N PHE A 218 -4.45 -2.85 1.82
CA PHE A 218 -4.79 -2.35 0.49
C PHE A 218 -5.59 -3.38 -0.30
N THR A 219 -5.02 -4.59 -0.47
CA THR A 219 -5.68 -5.65 -1.23
C THR A 219 -6.96 -6.12 -0.55
N SER A 220 -6.98 -6.23 0.78
CA SER A 220 -8.16 -6.67 1.53
C SER A 220 -9.34 -5.72 1.31
N ILE A 221 -9.11 -4.41 1.47
CA ILE A 221 -10.12 -3.37 1.26
C ILE A 221 -10.51 -3.30 -0.22
N LEU A 222 -9.55 -3.42 -1.14
CA LEU A 222 -9.85 -3.45 -2.56
C LEU A 222 -10.76 -4.61 -2.93
N VAL A 223 -10.49 -5.83 -2.46
CA VAL A 223 -11.31 -7.02 -2.70
C VAL A 223 -12.72 -6.86 -2.13
N GLU A 224 -12.87 -6.20 -0.99
CA GLU A 224 -14.18 -5.91 -0.41
C GLU A 224 -15.03 -5.00 -1.30
N PHE A 225 -14.40 -4.01 -1.95
CA PHE A 225 -15.11 -2.89 -2.59
C PHE A 225 -14.83 -2.75 -4.10
N TYR A 226 -14.19 -3.73 -4.75
CA TYR A 226 -13.67 -3.58 -6.12
C TYR A 226 -14.72 -3.17 -7.15
N GLN A 227 -15.98 -3.61 -6.98
CA GLN A 227 -17.10 -3.25 -7.87
C GLN A 227 -17.41 -1.74 -7.88
N SER A 228 -16.93 -1.01 -6.86
CA SER A 228 -17.09 0.44 -6.75
C SER A 228 -16.01 1.26 -7.47
N PHE A 229 -15.02 0.60 -8.09
CA PHE A 229 -13.84 1.25 -8.66
C PHE A 229 -13.47 0.71 -10.05
N LYS A 230 -13.02 1.61 -10.93
CA LYS A 230 -12.30 1.25 -12.15
C LYS A 230 -10.85 0.96 -11.79
N ILE A 231 -10.42 -0.28 -11.98
CA ILE A 231 -9.10 -0.74 -11.54
C ILE A 231 -8.26 -1.11 -12.77
N LYS A 232 -6.99 -0.72 -12.76
CA LYS A 232 -6.02 -1.13 -13.78
C LYS A 232 -4.78 -1.73 -13.15
N ASN A 233 -4.53 -3.00 -13.47
CA ASN A 233 -3.22 -3.59 -13.22
C ASN A 233 -2.25 -3.25 -14.37
N ILE A 234 -1.11 -2.65 -14.02
CA ILE A 234 -0.08 -2.18 -14.93
C ILE A 234 1.11 -3.15 -14.91
N LYS A 235 1.34 -3.79 -16.07
CA LYS A 235 2.58 -4.49 -16.37
C LYS A 235 3.67 -3.49 -16.76
N LEU A 236 4.32 -2.89 -15.75
CA LEU A 236 5.24 -1.77 -15.97
C LEU A 236 6.39 -2.11 -16.94
N ARG A 237 6.94 -3.34 -16.89
CA ARG A 237 7.98 -3.81 -17.83
C ARG A 237 7.52 -3.86 -19.28
N SER A 238 6.21 -4.03 -19.50
CA SER A 238 5.61 -4.17 -20.82
C SER A 238 5.14 -2.84 -21.41
N LEU A 239 5.25 -1.73 -20.67
CA LEU A 239 4.94 -0.41 -21.21
C LEU A 239 5.97 -0.06 -22.30
N ARG A 240 5.49 0.13 -23.53
CA ARG A 240 6.28 0.57 -24.67
C ARG A 240 6.56 2.06 -24.57
#